data_AF-A0A0G1PNX3-F1
#
_entry.id   AF-A0A0G1PNX3-F1
#
_cell.length_a   1.000
_cell.length_b   1.000
_cell.length_c   1.000
_cell.angle_alpha   90.00
_cell.angle_beta   90.00
_cell.angle_gamma   90.00
#
_symmetry.space_group_name_H-M   'P 1'
#
loop_
_entity.id
_entity.type
_entity.pdbx_description
1 polymer ?
#
loop_
_entity_poly.entity_id
_entity_poly.type
_entity_poly.pdbx_seq_one_letter_code
_entity_poly.pdbx_strand_id
1 'polypeptide(L)'
;MMILRNFLLFTLVLVLMSVAALVGYNLAFNKLIFPRTTIAGAEVSGLDKESALSLIELYYTKEPNNVILRGGREDNVRLTSFEVSRDFVWAVDQALGMGRAGNLLTRLNDQITGLKDGREINVPIKYDADELEGILDQVEGEMNTEPVWPKLTIEKEEVVLVEGKNGMRLIRDTLRSEILR
;
A
#
# COMPACT_ATOMS: atom_id res chain seq x y z
N MET A 1 7.49 -64.28 -6.55
CA MET A 1 8.34 -63.22 -7.14
C MET A 1 7.57 -62.32 -8.11
N MET A 2 6.72 -62.86 -8.99
CA MET A 2 5.97 -62.06 -10.00
C MET A 2 4.97 -61.06 -9.40
N ILE A 3 4.25 -61.45 -8.34
CA ILE A 3 3.27 -60.58 -7.66
C ILE A 3 3.94 -59.39 -6.97
N LEU A 4 5.08 -59.62 -6.29
CA LEU A 4 5.85 -58.56 -5.63
C LEU A 4 6.45 -57.57 -6.64
N ARG A 5 6.93 -58.06 -7.79
CA ARG A 5 7.42 -57.22 -8.90
C ARG A 5 6.31 -56.34 -9.48
N ASN A 6 5.13 -56.91 -9.71
CA ASN A 6 4.00 -56.17 -10.25
C ASN A 6 3.47 -55.14 -9.24
N PHE A 7 3.48 -55.47 -7.95
CA PHE A 7 3.14 -54.52 -6.89
C PHE A 7 4.13 -53.35 -6.81
N LEU A 8 5.43 -53.62 -6.85
CA LEU A 8 6.49 -52.59 -6.90
C LEU A 8 6.34 -51.67 -8.12
N LEU A 9 6.09 -52.24 -9.30
CA LEU A 9 5.84 -51.47 -10.52
C LEU A 9 4.59 -50.60 -10.39
N PHE A 10 3.51 -51.12 -9.83
CA PHE A 10 2.29 -50.35 -9.59
C PHE A 10 2.52 -49.18 -8.63
N THR A 11 3.21 -49.41 -7.51
CA THR A 11 3.56 -48.33 -6.57
C THR A 11 4.48 -47.28 -7.19
N LEU A 12 5.44 -47.69 -8.03
CA LEU A 12 6.33 -46.77 -8.75
C LEU A 12 5.56 -45.88 -9.72
N VAL A 13 4.63 -46.46 -10.49
CA VAL A 13 3.76 -45.70 -11.42
C VAL A 13 2.89 -44.71 -10.66
N LEU A 14 2.34 -45.09 -9.50
CA LEU A 14 1.51 -44.23 -8.68
C LEU A 14 2.31 -43.04 -8.11
N VAL A 15 3.52 -43.28 -7.62
CA VAL A 15 4.45 -42.21 -7.18
C VAL A 15 4.81 -41.28 -8.35
N LEU A 16 5.12 -41.82 -9.53
CA LEU A 16 5.43 -41.02 -10.72
C LEU A 16 4.23 -40.16 -11.16
N MET A 17 3.01 -40.69 -11.10
CA MET A 17 1.79 -39.89 -11.36
C MET A 17 1.63 -38.76 -10.35
N SER A 18 1.84 -39.02 -9.06
CA SER A 18 1.75 -37.99 -8.02
C SER A 18 2.79 -36.89 -8.21
N VAL A 19 4.03 -37.24 -8.56
CA VAL A 19 5.09 -36.28 -8.86
C VAL A 19 4.73 -35.48 -10.13
N ALA A 20 4.27 -36.13 -11.19
CA ALA A 20 3.87 -35.46 -12.42
C ALA A 20 2.70 -34.49 -12.20
N ALA A 21 1.71 -34.86 -11.38
CA ALA A 21 0.61 -33.96 -11.00
C ALA A 21 1.09 -32.75 -10.19
N LEU A 22 2.00 -32.95 -9.23
CA LEU A 22 2.63 -31.87 -8.46
C LEU A 22 3.42 -30.92 -9.34
N VAL A 23 4.20 -31.45 -10.29
CA VAL A 23 4.98 -30.66 -11.25
C VAL A 23 4.06 -29.91 -12.21
N GLY A 24 3.02 -30.57 -12.74
CA GLY A 24 2.03 -29.96 -13.62
C GLY A 24 1.26 -28.82 -12.93
N TYR A 25 0.86 -29.02 -11.66
CA TYR A 25 0.24 -27.97 -10.85
C TYR A 25 1.19 -26.80 -10.60
N ASN A 26 2.45 -27.08 -10.23
CA ASN A 26 3.46 -26.02 -10.05
C ASN A 26 3.71 -25.27 -11.35
N LEU A 27 3.72 -25.92 -12.52
CA LEU A 27 3.91 -25.27 -13.83
C LEU A 27 2.70 -24.41 -14.23
N ALA A 28 1.48 -24.92 -14.05
CA ALA A 28 0.25 -24.22 -14.41
C ALA A 28 0.02 -22.97 -13.55
N PHE A 29 0.35 -23.05 -12.25
CA PHE A 29 0.17 -21.94 -11.31
C PHE A 29 1.46 -21.19 -11.00
N ASN A 30 2.58 -21.46 -11.69
CA ASN A 30 3.88 -20.82 -11.38
C ASN A 30 3.90 -19.31 -11.62
N LYS A 31 2.98 -18.82 -12.45
CA LYS A 31 2.99 -17.43 -12.93
C LYS A 31 1.93 -16.56 -12.29
N LEU A 32 1.04 -17.13 -11.48
CA LEU A 32 -0.06 -16.41 -10.85
C LEU A 32 0.27 -16.05 -9.41
N ILE A 33 -0.21 -14.90 -8.96
CA ILE A 33 -0.10 -14.46 -7.57
C ILE A 33 -1.00 -15.31 -6.68
N PHE A 34 -0.51 -15.64 -5.50
CA PHE A 34 -1.19 -16.50 -4.55
C PHE A 34 -2.55 -15.90 -4.12
N PRO A 35 -3.60 -16.71 -3.86
CA PRO A 35 -4.90 -16.19 -3.43
C PRO A 35 -4.81 -15.38 -2.13
N ARG A 36 -5.73 -14.41 -1.99
CA ARG A 36 -5.82 -13.49 -0.84
C ARG A 36 -4.56 -12.64 -0.63
N THR A 37 -3.95 -12.24 -1.75
CA THR A 37 -2.80 -11.32 -1.75
C THR A 37 -3.26 -9.94 -2.20
N THR A 38 -2.93 -8.93 -1.41
CA THR A 38 -3.15 -7.53 -1.72
C THR A 38 -1.80 -6.79 -1.84
N ILE A 39 -1.70 -5.85 -2.76
CA ILE A 39 -0.57 -4.92 -2.86
C ILE A 39 -1.12 -3.52 -2.60
N ALA A 40 -0.70 -2.91 -1.49
CA ALA A 40 -1.18 -1.60 -1.03
C ALA A 40 -2.72 -1.41 -1.13
N GLY A 41 -3.46 -2.39 -0.60
CA GLY A 41 -4.93 -2.41 -0.62
C GLY A 41 -5.57 -2.94 -1.92
N ALA A 42 -4.84 -3.03 -3.04
CA ALA A 42 -5.37 -3.58 -4.29
C ALA A 42 -5.30 -5.12 -4.30
N GLU A 43 -6.42 -5.80 -4.56
CA GLU A 43 -6.45 -7.27 -4.67
C GLU A 43 -5.84 -7.74 -6.00
N VAL A 44 -4.77 -8.53 -5.91
CA VAL A 44 -4.00 -9.03 -7.07
C VAL A 44 -4.01 -10.55 -7.17
N SER A 45 -4.85 -11.22 -6.36
CA SER A 45 -5.04 -12.66 -6.33
C SER A 45 -5.24 -13.26 -7.72
N GLY A 46 -4.47 -14.29 -8.08
CA GLY A 46 -4.66 -15.02 -9.33
C GLY A 46 -4.26 -14.27 -10.60
N LEU A 47 -3.69 -13.07 -10.49
CA LEU A 47 -3.15 -12.32 -11.62
C LEU A 47 -1.73 -12.79 -11.94
N ASP A 48 -1.35 -12.70 -13.21
CA ASP A 48 0.04 -12.82 -13.61
C ASP A 48 0.79 -11.49 -13.41
N LYS A 49 2.12 -11.52 -13.58
CA LYS A 49 2.99 -10.36 -13.35
C LYS A 49 2.53 -9.12 -14.11
N GLU A 50 2.23 -9.28 -15.40
CA GLU A 50 1.86 -8.16 -16.27
C GLU A 50 0.50 -7.58 -15.88
N SER A 51 -0.52 -8.43 -15.67
CA SER A 51 -1.86 -7.96 -15.28
C SER A 51 -1.84 -7.30 -13.90
N ALA A 52 -1.05 -7.83 -12.96
CA ALA A 52 -0.91 -7.25 -11.63
C ALA A 52 -0.24 -5.87 -11.68
N LEU A 53 0.84 -5.71 -12.46
CA LEU A 53 1.50 -4.43 -12.66
C LEU A 53 0.54 -3.39 -13.26
N SER A 54 -0.14 -3.74 -14.35
CA SER A 54 -1.12 -2.84 -14.97
C SER A 54 -2.25 -2.46 -14.03
N LEU A 55 -2.73 -3.39 -13.19
CA LEU A 55 -3.78 -3.11 -12.22
C LEU A 55 -3.31 -2.14 -11.14
N ILE A 56 -2.11 -2.33 -10.59
CA ILE A 56 -1.56 -1.45 -9.54
C ILE A 56 -1.25 -0.07 -10.12
N GLU A 57 -0.64 0.01 -11.30
CA GLU A 57 -0.40 1.28 -11.99
C GLU A 57 -1.70 2.04 -12.24
N LEU A 58 -2.77 1.35 -12.65
CA LEU A 58 -4.09 1.96 -12.83
C LEU A 58 -4.71 2.41 -11.50
N TYR A 59 -4.56 1.61 -10.45
CA TYR A 59 -5.06 1.91 -9.11
C TYR A 59 -4.43 3.22 -8.59
N TYR A 60 -3.11 3.34 -8.69
CA TYR A 60 -2.37 4.53 -8.26
C TYR A 60 -2.48 5.73 -9.21
N THR A 61 -2.68 5.54 -10.51
CA THR A 61 -2.86 6.66 -11.45
C THR A 61 -4.24 7.31 -11.30
N LYS A 62 -5.26 6.53 -10.93
CA LYS A 62 -6.62 7.03 -10.69
C LYS A 62 -6.77 7.77 -9.36
N GLU A 63 -5.86 7.55 -8.41
CA GLU A 63 -5.66 8.38 -7.22
C GLU A 63 -4.49 9.33 -7.49
N PRO A 64 -4.69 10.42 -8.27
CA PRO A 64 -3.61 11.36 -8.49
C PRO A 64 -3.14 11.86 -7.12
N ASN A 65 -1.83 12.08 -6.98
CA ASN A 65 -1.14 12.69 -5.82
C ASN A 65 -1.64 14.11 -5.47
N ASN A 66 -2.88 14.45 -5.83
CA ASN A 66 -3.54 15.72 -5.64
C ASN A 66 -4.21 15.72 -4.26
N VAL A 67 -3.39 15.86 -3.22
CA VAL A 67 -3.90 16.10 -1.86
C VAL A 67 -4.52 17.50 -1.86
N ILE A 68 -5.84 17.56 -1.66
CA ILE A 68 -6.57 18.82 -1.50
C ILE A 68 -6.75 19.04 0.00
N LEU A 69 -6.03 20.01 0.55
CA LEU A 69 -6.20 20.42 1.94
C LEU A 69 -7.38 21.38 2.04
N ARG A 70 -8.32 21.11 2.95
CA ARG A 70 -9.51 21.94 3.17
C ARG A 70 -9.49 22.53 4.57
N GLY A 71 -9.20 23.83 4.66
CA GLY A 71 -9.10 24.57 5.91
C GLY A 71 -10.27 25.51 6.16
N GLY A 72 -11.52 25.03 6.19
CA GLY A 72 -12.73 25.80 6.61
C GLY A 72 -13.13 27.02 5.75
N ARG A 73 -12.19 27.63 5.03
CA ARG A 73 -12.32 28.55 3.91
C ARG A 73 -11.78 27.85 2.66
N GLU A 74 -12.23 28.25 1.48
CA GLU A 74 -11.95 27.64 0.17
C GLU A 74 -10.48 27.65 -0.28
N ASP A 75 -9.51 27.78 0.64
CA ASP A 75 -8.08 27.70 0.37
C ASP A 75 -7.71 26.23 0.13
N ASN A 76 -7.96 25.79 -1.09
CA ASN A 76 -7.49 24.51 -1.59
C ASN A 76 -6.02 24.67 -1.95
N VAL A 77 -5.12 24.32 -1.02
CA VAL A 77 -3.70 24.19 -1.35
C VAL A 77 -3.54 22.95 -2.21
N ARG A 78 -3.11 23.15 -3.46
CA ARG A 78 -2.68 22.05 -4.34
C ARG A 78 -1.22 21.78 -4.05
N LEU A 79 -0.91 20.59 -3.55
CA LEU A 79 0.49 20.17 -3.46
C LEU A 79 1.05 20.07 -4.88
N THR A 80 2.14 20.80 -5.14
CA THR A 80 2.91 20.65 -6.37
C THR A 80 3.44 19.23 -6.46
N SER A 81 3.65 18.72 -7.68
CA SER A 81 4.03 17.33 -7.95
C SER A 81 5.27 16.87 -7.18
N PHE A 82 5.05 16.26 -6.03
CA PHE A 82 6.07 15.53 -5.27
C PHE A 82 6.35 14.21 -6.00
N GLU A 83 7.59 14.02 -6.45
CA GLU A 83 7.98 12.82 -7.19
C GLU A 83 8.21 11.64 -6.25
N VAL A 84 7.12 10.92 -5.97
CA VAL A 84 7.17 9.67 -5.22
C VAL A 84 7.48 8.52 -6.17
N SER A 85 8.69 7.98 -6.10
CA SER A 85 9.06 6.78 -6.84
C SER A 85 8.58 5.55 -6.07
N ARG A 86 7.63 4.83 -6.66
CA ARG A 86 7.06 3.59 -6.10
C ARG A 86 7.59 2.40 -6.89
N ASP A 87 8.17 1.42 -6.21
CA ASP A 87 8.70 0.21 -6.86
C ASP A 87 7.62 -0.87 -6.96
N PHE A 88 6.70 -0.71 -7.92
CA PHE A 88 5.63 -1.67 -8.17
C PHE A 88 6.16 -3.03 -8.66
N VAL A 89 7.29 -3.02 -9.39
CA VAL A 89 7.93 -4.26 -9.88
C VAL A 89 8.38 -5.10 -8.71
N TRP A 90 9.07 -4.51 -7.73
CA TRP A 90 9.46 -5.20 -6.52
C TRP A 90 8.25 -5.76 -5.77
N ALA A 91 7.18 -4.98 -5.61
CA ALA A 91 5.99 -5.40 -4.87
C ALA A 91 5.30 -6.61 -5.53
N VAL A 92 5.16 -6.59 -6.86
CA VAL A 92 4.60 -7.72 -7.62
C VAL A 92 5.51 -8.94 -7.57
N ASP A 93 6.84 -8.75 -7.62
CA ASP A 93 7.79 -9.85 -7.49
C ASP A 93 7.74 -10.50 -6.09
N GLN A 94 7.54 -9.72 -5.02
CA GLN A 94 7.28 -10.26 -3.70
C GLN A 94 5.98 -11.07 -3.65
N ALA A 95 4.93 -10.59 -4.31
CA ALA A 95 3.63 -11.28 -4.37
C ALA A 95 3.72 -12.62 -5.11
N LEU A 96 4.48 -12.65 -6.21
CA LEU A 96 4.76 -13.87 -6.95
C LEU A 96 5.69 -14.83 -6.20
N GLY A 97 6.60 -14.31 -5.37
CA GLY A 97 7.50 -15.12 -4.54
C GLY A 97 6.81 -15.81 -3.35
N MET A 98 5.60 -15.37 -3.00
CA MET A 98 4.87 -15.85 -1.82
C MET A 98 4.59 -17.36 -1.89
N GLY A 99 4.90 -18.07 -0.80
CA GLY A 99 4.69 -19.53 -0.72
C GLY A 99 5.64 -20.35 -1.62
N ARG A 100 6.61 -19.70 -2.26
CA ARG A 100 7.60 -20.32 -3.16
C ARG A 100 9.04 -20.18 -2.66
N ALA A 101 9.29 -19.30 -1.70
CA ALA A 101 10.60 -19.08 -1.09
C ALA A 101 10.89 -20.05 0.08
N GLY A 102 12.16 -20.38 0.27
CA GLY A 102 12.65 -21.20 1.39
C GLY A 102 12.52 -22.72 1.18
N ASN A 103 12.52 -23.47 2.28
CA ASN A 103 12.44 -24.93 2.26
C ASN A 103 10.98 -25.42 2.22
N LEU A 104 10.76 -26.72 2.03
CA LEU A 104 9.40 -27.27 1.85
C LEU A 104 8.46 -26.96 3.03
N LEU A 105 8.99 -26.97 4.26
CA LEU A 105 8.20 -26.68 5.47
C LEU A 105 7.80 -25.20 5.55
N THR A 106 8.72 -24.28 5.27
CA THR A 106 8.40 -22.84 5.26
C THR A 106 7.38 -22.51 4.19
N ARG A 107 7.52 -23.10 2.99
CA ARG A 107 6.57 -22.91 1.88
C ARG A 107 5.16 -23.34 2.24
N LEU A 108 5.01 -24.52 2.86
CA LEU A 108 3.70 -25.00 3.30
C LEU A 108 3.09 -24.11 4.37
N ASN A 109 3.89 -23.69 5.36
CA ASN A 109 3.41 -22.78 6.40
C ASN A 109 2.97 -21.42 5.82
N ASP A 110 3.76 -20.84 4.91
CA ASP A 110 3.43 -19.58 4.23
C ASP A 110 2.14 -19.69 3.40
N GLN A 111 1.91 -20.81 2.72
CA GLN A 111 0.69 -21.04 1.96
C GLN A 111 -0.54 -21.15 2.88
N ILE A 112 -0.43 -21.88 3.98
CA ILE A 112 -1.52 -22.06 4.95
C ILE A 112 -1.87 -20.73 5.63
N THR A 113 -0.87 -20.02 6.12
CA THR A 113 -1.05 -18.71 6.76
C THR A 113 -1.61 -17.68 5.77
N GLY A 114 -1.08 -17.65 4.53
CA GLY A 114 -1.61 -16.78 3.48
C GLY A 114 -3.07 -17.04 3.13
N LEU A 115 -3.50 -18.30 3.07
CA LEU A 115 -4.91 -18.64 2.82
C LEU A 115 -5.83 -18.25 3.97
N LYS A 116 -5.35 -18.33 5.21
CA LYS A 116 -6.15 -18.04 6.40
C LYS A 116 -6.27 -16.54 6.66
N ASP A 117 -5.12 -15.87 6.74
CA ASP A 117 -5.02 -14.50 7.21
C ASP A 117 -4.95 -13.48 6.04
N GLY A 118 -4.69 -13.96 4.82
CA GLY A 118 -4.32 -13.09 3.71
C GLY A 118 -2.88 -12.58 3.84
N ARG A 119 -2.39 -11.91 2.81
CA ARG A 119 -1.10 -11.20 2.90
C ARG A 119 -1.18 -9.87 2.18
N GLU A 120 -0.78 -8.83 2.90
CA GLU A 120 -0.63 -7.48 2.37
C GLU A 120 0.85 -7.22 2.09
N ILE A 121 1.14 -6.73 0.89
CA ILE A 121 2.47 -6.35 0.45
C ILE A 121 2.50 -4.84 0.30
N ASN A 122 3.38 -4.21 1.08
CA ASN A 122 3.62 -2.79 1.00
C ASN A 122 4.51 -2.47 -0.20
N VAL A 123 4.18 -1.40 -0.90
CA VAL A 123 5.01 -0.90 -2.00
C VAL A 123 6.14 -0.05 -1.41
N PRO A 124 7.41 -0.34 -1.71
CA PRO A 124 8.51 0.51 -1.28
C PRO A 124 8.38 1.89 -1.90
N ILE A 125 8.50 2.91 -1.05
CA ILE A 125 8.40 4.31 -1.42
C ILE A 125 9.81 4.91 -1.33
N LYS A 126 10.25 5.55 -2.41
CA LYS A 126 11.43 6.40 -2.43
C LYS A 126 11.00 7.83 -2.69
N TYR A 127 11.50 8.73 -1.87
CA TYR A 127 11.22 10.15 -1.96
C TYR A 127 12.42 10.97 -1.49
N ASP A 128 12.48 12.22 -1.92
CA ASP A 128 13.43 13.20 -1.40
C ASP A 128 12.89 13.79 -0.09
N ALA A 129 13.62 13.59 1.01
CA ALA A 129 13.21 14.07 2.32
C ALA A 129 13.24 15.60 2.42
N ASP A 130 14.19 16.26 1.74
CA ASP A 130 14.32 17.71 1.76
C ASP A 130 13.18 18.37 0.97
N GLU A 131 12.79 17.75 -0.15
CA GLU A 131 11.61 18.19 -0.92
C GLU A 131 10.32 18.05 -0.12
N LEU A 132 10.15 16.92 0.59
CA LEU A 132 8.98 16.70 1.45
C LEU A 132 8.90 17.74 2.57
N GLU A 133 10.01 18.02 3.25
CA GLU A 133 10.04 19.05 4.29
C GLU A 133 9.72 20.45 3.73
N GLY A 134 10.22 20.78 2.53
CA GLY A 134 9.88 22.04 1.85
C GLY A 134 8.39 22.17 1.55
N ILE A 135 7.73 21.09 1.14
CA ILE A 135 6.28 21.06 0.93
C ILE A 135 5.53 21.25 2.26
N LEU A 136 5.97 20.57 3.32
CA LEU A 136 5.35 20.70 4.65
C LEU A 136 5.47 22.14 5.17
N ASP A 137 6.64 22.78 5.01
CA ASP A 137 6.85 24.18 5.40
C ASP A 137 6.00 25.16 4.58
N GLN A 138 5.88 24.95 3.27
CA GLN A 138 5.03 25.77 2.41
C GLN A 138 3.57 25.70 2.87
N VAL A 139 3.05 24.48 3.08
CA VAL A 139 1.66 24.28 3.52
C VAL A 139 1.44 24.87 4.92
N GLU A 140 2.39 24.73 5.84
CA GLU A 140 2.31 25.37 7.15
C GLU A 140 2.24 26.90 7.04
N GLY A 141 3.05 27.51 6.18
CA GLY A 141 3.04 28.95 5.96
C GLY A 141 1.75 29.47 5.34
N GLU A 142 1.11 28.68 4.47
CA GLU A 142 -0.15 29.05 3.81
C GLU A 142 -1.38 28.82 4.69
N MET A 143 -1.37 27.75 5.51
CA MET A 143 -2.56 27.31 6.26
C MET A 143 -2.55 27.74 7.73
N ASN A 144 -1.38 27.91 8.36
CA ASN A 144 -1.35 28.26 9.78
C ASN A 144 -1.79 29.72 9.98
N THR A 145 -2.76 29.92 10.87
CA THR A 145 -3.23 31.25 11.25
C THR A 145 -3.19 31.36 12.77
N GLU A 146 -2.57 32.41 13.30
CA GLU A 146 -2.56 32.66 14.73
C GLU A 146 -3.96 33.02 15.25
N PRO A 147 -4.35 32.58 16.46
CA PRO A 147 -5.60 32.98 17.08
C PRO A 147 -5.57 34.47 17.46
N VAL A 148 -6.68 35.16 17.21
CA VAL A 148 -6.88 36.53 17.68
C VAL A 148 -7.69 36.47 18.98
N TRP A 149 -7.07 36.84 20.09
CA TRP A 149 -7.77 36.86 21.38
C TRP A 149 -8.83 37.97 21.45
N PRO A 150 -9.98 37.70 22.10
CA PRO A 150 -11.00 38.73 22.31
C PRO A 150 -10.47 39.86 23.19
N LYS A 151 -10.96 41.08 22.95
CA LYS A 151 -10.57 42.26 23.73
C LYS A 151 -11.77 43.15 24.01
N LEU A 152 -11.72 43.84 25.15
CA LEU A 152 -12.67 44.89 25.47
C LEU A 152 -12.12 46.22 24.97
N THR A 153 -12.92 46.97 24.23
CA THR A 153 -12.59 48.33 23.76
C THR A 153 -13.64 49.31 24.27
N ILE A 154 -13.26 50.58 24.41
CA ILE A 154 -14.21 51.64 24.77
C ILE A 154 -14.43 52.49 23.52
N GLU A 155 -15.66 52.47 23.01
CA GLU A 155 -16.07 53.29 21.87
C GLU A 155 -17.25 54.16 22.30
N LYS A 156 -17.13 55.48 22.17
CA LYS A 156 -18.19 56.44 22.53
C LYS A 156 -18.79 56.25 23.93
N GLU A 157 -17.93 56.07 24.93
CA GLU A 157 -18.29 55.84 26.35
C GLU A 157 -18.97 54.50 26.66
N GLU A 158 -19.10 53.59 25.70
CA GLU A 158 -19.60 52.23 25.91
C GLU A 158 -18.46 51.19 25.83
N VAL A 159 -18.51 50.19 26.71
CA VAL A 159 -17.59 49.05 26.69
C VAL A 159 -18.11 48.03 25.67
N VAL A 160 -17.37 47.83 24.59
CA VAL A 160 -17.70 46.89 23.51
C VAL A 160 -16.77 45.68 23.57
N LEU A 161 -17.35 44.48 23.55
CA LEU A 161 -16.61 43.23 23.39
C LEU A 161 -16.30 43.00 21.91
N VAL A 162 -15.02 42.99 21.57
CA VAL A 162 -14.55 42.55 20.25
C VAL A 162 -14.27 41.06 20.32
N GLU A 163 -15.06 40.28 19.59
CA GLU A 163 -14.89 38.83 19.51
C GLU A 163 -13.53 38.46 18.91
N GLY A 164 -12.94 37.41 19.48
CA GLY A 164 -11.72 36.81 18.95
C GLY A 164 -11.99 35.99 17.70
N LYS A 165 -10.91 35.53 17.05
CA LYS A 165 -10.97 34.58 15.94
C LYS A 165 -10.11 33.38 16.25
N ASN A 166 -10.64 32.18 16.01
CA ASN A 166 -9.87 30.96 16.16
C ASN A 166 -8.72 30.93 15.15
N GLY A 167 -7.56 30.49 15.61
CA GLY A 167 -6.43 30.17 14.75
C GLY A 167 -6.57 28.77 14.14
N MET A 168 -5.68 28.47 13.21
CA MET A 168 -5.55 27.17 12.57
C MET A 168 -4.09 26.73 12.66
N ARG A 169 -3.86 25.45 12.96
CA ARG A 169 -2.52 24.85 12.97
C ARG A 169 -2.56 23.50 12.27
N LEU A 170 -1.69 23.33 11.28
CA LEU A 170 -1.44 22.09 10.59
C LEU A 170 -0.82 21.06 11.54
N ILE A 171 -1.29 19.82 11.43
CA ILE A 171 -0.66 18.68 12.10
C ILE A 171 0.30 18.04 11.11
N ARG A 172 1.58 18.41 11.21
CA ARG A 172 2.63 18.05 10.23
C ARG A 172 2.74 16.54 10.00
N ASP A 173 2.72 15.75 11.07
CA ASP A 173 2.84 14.29 10.99
C ASP A 173 1.67 13.64 10.25
N THR A 174 0.46 14.16 10.43
CA THR A 174 -0.73 13.68 9.72
C THR A 174 -0.61 13.97 8.23
N LEU A 175 -0.22 15.19 7.86
CA LEU A 175 -0.02 15.53 6.45
C LEU A 175 1.07 14.65 5.81
N ARG A 176 2.20 14.45 6.51
CA ARG A 176 3.28 13.57 6.04
C ARG A 176 2.76 12.16 5.75
N SER A 177 1.96 11.58 6.65
CA SER A 177 1.43 10.22 6.47
C SER A 177 0.46 10.10 5.29
N GLU A 178 -0.34 11.13 5.00
CA GLU A 178 -1.27 11.13 3.87
C GLU A 178 -0.54 11.34 2.53
N ILE A 179 0.56 12.11 2.51
CA ILE A 179 1.40 12.28 1.31
C ILE A 179 2.13 10.97 0.96
N LEU A 180 2.58 10.22 1.98
CA LEU A 180 3.36 8.98 1.81
C LEU A 180 2.50 7.71 1.76
N ARG A 181 1.18 7.84 1.66
CA ARG A 181 0.28 6.69 1.52
C ARG A 181 0.33 6.09 0.11
#